data_AF-A0A1B6J4G5-F1
#
_entry.id   AF-A0A1B6J4G5-F1
#
_cell.length_a   1.000
_cell.length_b   1.000
_cell.length_c   1.000
_cell.angle_alpha   90.00
_cell.angle_beta   90.00
_cell.angle_gamma   90.00
#
_symmetry.space_group_name_H-M   'P 1'
#
loop_
_entity.id
_entity.type
_entity.pdbx_description
1 polymer ?
#
loop_
_entity_poly.entity_id
_entity_poly.type
_entity_poly.pdbx_seq_one_letter_code
_entity_poly.pdbx_strand_id
1 'polypeptide(L)'
;MESTVAVSIQDLPPEIIEIIATYLGSDDLHSCFSVCRDWAKILNSNKIWRKYCVYPEKYFKTSGYTSGSSGNKDYEEVCFWKKSYDRQKLLWENWSKGRFTKKKTDMCLSMLTMLSYLVYFVDNFGNHWVLYSNYDDGISVWKIDEIPNFHCKLEEKDQFGIVPIKNKLLTHISDYIQIFEFKPPENELVLQYRFKFNEDTIIPKDNV
;
A
#
# COMPACT_ATOMS: atom_id res chain seq x y z
N MET A 1 34.16 7.58 46.75
CA MET A 1 32.91 7.69 45.96
C MET A 1 33.33 7.94 44.54
N GLU A 2 33.28 6.92 43.69
CA GLU A 2 33.50 7.10 42.25
C GLU A 2 32.32 7.88 41.69
N SER A 3 32.60 9.09 41.20
CA SER A 3 31.65 9.86 40.41
C SER A 3 31.45 9.11 39.10
N THR A 4 30.32 8.40 38.95
CA THR A 4 29.91 7.86 37.67
C THR A 4 29.66 9.04 36.74
N VAL A 5 30.63 9.33 35.88
CA VAL A 5 30.49 10.34 34.83
C VAL A 5 29.40 9.84 33.89
N ALA A 6 28.22 10.46 33.95
CA ALA A 6 27.14 10.15 33.04
C ALA A 6 27.58 10.57 31.63
N VAL A 7 27.72 9.60 30.73
CA VAL A 7 28.00 9.86 29.31
C VAL A 7 26.70 10.31 28.66
N SER A 8 26.70 11.51 28.06
CA SER A 8 25.54 11.96 27.29
C SER A 8 25.46 11.15 26.00
N ILE A 9 24.25 10.84 25.54
CA ILE A 9 24.07 10.19 24.22
C ILE A 9 24.65 11.06 23.09
N GLN A 10 24.74 12.37 23.30
CA GLN A 10 25.27 13.34 22.35
C GLN A 10 26.78 13.19 22.15
N ASP A 11 27.47 12.59 23.12
CA ASP A 11 28.92 12.36 23.08
C ASP A 11 29.27 11.04 22.38
N LEU A 12 28.26 10.22 22.06
CA LEU A 12 28.47 8.93 21.41
C LEU A 12 28.60 9.10 19.89
N PRO A 13 29.43 8.26 19.24
CA PRO A 13 29.46 8.18 17.79
C PRO A 13 28.07 7.81 17.23
N PRO A 14 27.66 8.38 16.08
CA PRO A 14 26.36 8.09 15.46
C PRO A 14 26.08 6.60 15.29
N GLU A 15 27.10 5.79 14.98
CA GLU A 15 27.00 4.35 14.80
C GLU A 15 26.58 3.64 16.09
N ILE A 16 27.07 4.09 17.24
CA ILE A 16 26.70 3.55 18.55
C ILE A 16 25.25 3.94 18.88
N ILE A 17 24.85 5.15 18.54
CA ILE A 17 23.49 5.61 18.78
C ILE A 17 22.49 4.85 17.90
N GLU A 18 22.86 4.56 16.64
CA GLU A 18 22.06 3.68 15.79
C GLU A 18 21.90 2.28 16.40
N ILE A 19 22.94 1.72 17.00
CA ILE A 19 22.88 0.44 17.73
C ILE A 19 21.96 0.56 18.95
N ILE A 20 22.08 1.60 19.78
CA ILE A 20 21.17 1.80 20.93
C ILE A 20 19.73 1.89 20.43
N ALA A 21 19.50 2.67 19.38
CA ALA A 21 18.20 2.83 18.76
C ALA A 21 17.66 1.52 18.15
N THR A 22 18.48 0.49 17.90
CA THR A 22 17.97 -0.83 17.48
C THR A 22 17.24 -1.56 18.59
N TYR A 23 17.58 -1.31 19.85
CA TYR A 23 16.97 -1.95 21.02
C TYR A 23 15.71 -1.26 21.55
N LEU A 24 15.43 -0.03 21.12
CA LEU A 24 14.26 0.72 21.58
C LEU A 24 12.97 0.28 20.89
N GLY A 25 11.84 0.37 21.59
CA GLY A 25 10.52 0.31 20.96
C GLY A 25 10.26 1.55 20.09
N SER A 26 9.27 1.49 19.21
CA SER A 26 8.92 2.64 18.36
C SER A 26 8.36 3.82 19.15
N ASP A 27 7.63 3.56 20.24
CA ASP A 27 7.11 4.59 21.15
C ASP A 27 8.20 5.20 22.02
N ASP A 28 9.16 4.39 22.50
CA ASP A 28 10.32 4.89 23.23
C ASP A 28 11.15 5.80 22.33
N LEU A 29 11.44 5.35 21.11
CA LEU A 29 12.19 6.12 20.12
C LEU A 29 11.49 7.46 19.80
N HIS A 30 10.16 7.45 19.69
CA HIS A 30 9.37 8.67 19.49
C HIS A 30 9.44 9.61 20.70
N SER A 31 9.44 9.05 21.91
CA SER A 31 9.63 9.81 23.15
C SER A 31 11.02 10.42 23.22
N CYS A 32 12.06 9.65 22.90
CA CYS A 32 13.46 10.08 22.78
C CYS A 32 13.62 11.24 21.77
N PHE A 33 12.94 11.14 20.62
CA PHE A 33 12.92 12.21 19.60
C PHE A 33 12.35 13.54 20.13
N SER A 34 11.55 13.50 21.20
CA SER A 34 10.90 14.67 21.81
C SER A 34 11.66 15.25 23.02
N VAL A 35 12.80 14.65 23.41
CA VAL A 35 13.58 15.06 24.60
C VAL A 35 14.25 16.42 24.39
N CYS A 36 15.07 16.55 23.35
CA CYS A 36 15.72 17.80 22.98
C CYS A 36 16.08 17.80 21.48
N ARG A 37 16.51 18.96 20.96
CA ARG A 37 16.84 19.12 19.53
C ARG A 37 17.96 18.21 19.05
N ASP A 38 19.00 18.01 19.88
CA ASP A 38 20.12 17.16 19.51
C ASP A 38 19.72 15.69 19.40
N TRP A 39 18.87 15.22 20.33
CA TRP A 39 18.30 13.88 20.26
C TRP A 39 17.43 13.71 19.02
N ALA A 40 16.59 14.70 18.71
CA ALA A 40 15.78 14.70 17.50
C ALA A 40 16.69 14.57 16.26
N LYS A 41 17.75 15.39 16.17
CA LYS A 41 18.72 15.37 15.08
C LYS A 41 19.41 14.03 14.92
N ILE A 42 19.94 13.47 16.01
CA ILE A 42 20.64 12.18 16.05
C ILE A 42 19.70 11.05 15.62
N LEU A 43 18.46 11.05 16.13
CA LEU A 43 17.48 10.02 15.83
C LEU A 43 16.76 10.24 14.50
N ASN A 44 17.03 11.35 13.79
CA ASN A 44 16.45 11.68 12.49
C ASN A 44 17.06 10.84 11.33
N SER A 45 17.28 9.54 11.54
CA SER A 45 17.90 8.64 10.57
C SER A 45 16.87 7.77 9.85
N ASN A 46 16.94 7.77 8.52
CA ASN A 46 16.12 6.91 7.67
C ASN A 46 16.30 5.42 8.01
N LYS A 47 17.51 5.01 8.39
CA LYS A 47 17.82 3.63 8.77
C LYS A 47 17.09 3.20 10.04
N ILE A 48 16.99 4.11 11.02
CA ILE A 48 16.31 3.85 12.29
C ILE A 48 14.79 3.75 12.08
N TRP A 49 14.17 4.70 11.37
CA TRP A 49 12.71 4.73 11.27
C TRP A 49 12.12 3.73 10.28
N ARG A 50 12.87 3.34 9.24
CA ARG A 50 12.41 2.39 8.21
C ARG A 50 11.96 1.06 8.80
N LYS A 51 12.65 0.55 9.83
CA LYS A 51 12.32 -0.74 10.48
C LYS A 51 10.98 -0.74 11.22
N TYR A 52 10.43 0.42 11.56
CA TYR A 52 9.13 0.53 12.24
C TYR A 52 7.97 0.87 11.29
N CYS A 53 8.27 1.06 10.00
CA CYS A 53 7.26 1.29 8.98
C CYS A 53 6.86 -0.05 8.35
N VAL A 54 5.56 -0.33 8.33
CA VAL A 54 5.00 -1.55 7.70
C VAL A 54 4.65 -1.28 6.24
N TYR A 55 4.32 -0.03 5.92
CA TYR A 55 3.90 0.36 4.58
C TYR A 55 5.09 0.71 3.67
N PRO A 56 5.00 0.41 2.36
CA PRO A 56 6.03 0.78 1.41
C PRO A 56 6.14 2.31 1.26
N GLU A 57 7.27 2.77 0.72
CA GLU A 57 7.62 4.19 0.56
C GLU A 57 6.51 5.02 -0.10
N LYS A 58 5.79 4.43 -1.07
CA LYS A 58 4.76 5.10 -1.86
C LYS A 58 3.36 5.08 -1.26
N TYR A 59 3.15 4.39 -0.13
CA TYR A 59 1.82 4.23 0.44
C TYR A 59 1.21 5.56 0.88
N PHE A 60 1.98 6.37 1.59
CA PHE A 60 1.54 7.69 1.98
C PHE A 60 1.86 8.69 0.87
N LYS A 61 0.84 9.09 0.09
CA LYS A 61 0.99 10.15 -0.92
C LYS A 61 1.70 11.36 -0.31
N THR A 62 2.69 11.91 -1.00
CA THR A 62 3.49 13.05 -0.51
C THR A 62 2.62 14.30 -0.35
N SER A 63 1.57 14.42 -1.17
CA SER A 63 0.59 15.51 -1.14
C SER A 63 -0.50 15.30 -0.08
N GLY A 64 -0.81 16.37 0.65
CA GLY A 64 -1.98 16.42 1.55
C GLY A 64 -1.69 16.58 3.04
N TYR A 65 -0.44 16.36 3.48
CA TYR A 65 -0.02 16.69 4.85
C TYR A 65 0.96 17.86 4.83
N THR A 66 0.43 19.07 4.75
CA THR A 66 1.11 20.21 5.36
C THR A 66 1.03 19.99 6.86
N SER A 67 2.07 19.39 7.45
CA SER A 67 2.28 19.58 8.89
C SER A 67 2.22 21.08 9.11
N GLY A 68 1.37 21.56 10.02
CA GLY A 68 1.12 22.98 10.27
C GLY A 68 2.35 23.71 10.81
N SER A 69 3.43 23.75 10.04
CA SER A 69 4.60 24.58 10.27
C SER A 69 4.33 25.92 9.58
N SER A 70 3.36 26.67 10.13
CA SER A 70 3.35 28.11 9.96
C SER A 70 4.64 28.66 10.58
N GLY A 71 5.58 29.05 9.72
CA GLY A 71 6.67 29.98 10.04
C GLY A 71 7.60 29.56 11.18
N ASN A 72 8.61 28.74 10.88
CA ASN A 72 9.94 28.90 11.46
C ASN A 72 10.95 28.09 10.63
N LYS A 73 11.90 28.80 9.99
CA LYS A 73 12.90 28.24 9.06
C LYS A 73 14.03 27.47 9.76
N ASP A 74 13.94 27.25 11.08
CA ASP A 74 14.97 26.62 11.91
C ASP A 74 14.68 25.15 12.28
N TYR A 75 13.58 24.57 11.79
CA TYR A 75 13.32 23.14 11.99
C TYR A 75 14.09 22.33 10.95
N GLU A 76 15.10 21.58 11.40
CA GLU A 76 15.75 20.56 10.59
C GLU A 76 14.68 19.64 9.98
N GLU A 77 14.78 19.42 8.67
CA GLU A 77 13.77 18.66 7.97
C GLU A 77 13.76 17.21 8.47
N VAL A 78 12.60 16.78 8.98
CA VAL A 78 12.39 15.40 9.44
C VAL A 78 12.59 14.44 8.26
N CYS A 79 13.33 13.36 8.50
CA CYS A 79 13.66 12.37 7.49
C CYS A 79 12.40 11.66 6.97
N PHE A 80 12.52 11.12 5.76
CA PHE A 80 11.40 10.52 5.05
C PHE A 80 10.70 9.43 5.87
N TRP A 81 11.46 8.47 6.44
CA TRP A 81 10.86 7.35 7.15
C TRP A 81 10.23 7.75 8.49
N LYS A 82 10.72 8.81 9.14
CA LYS A 82 10.04 9.36 10.32
C LYS A 82 8.70 9.99 9.95
N LYS A 83 8.64 10.77 8.86
CA LYS A 83 7.37 11.31 8.33
C LYS A 83 6.38 10.18 8.03
N SER A 84 6.86 9.10 7.40
CA SER A 84 6.03 7.91 7.10
C SER A 84 5.57 7.18 8.36
N TYR A 85 6.44 7.04 9.37
CA TYR A 85 6.08 6.46 10.66
C TYR A 85 4.98 7.28 11.37
N ASP A 86 5.13 8.60 11.44
CA ASP A 86 4.14 9.48 12.08
C ASP A 86 2.77 9.38 11.39
N ARG A 87 2.75 9.28 10.05
CA ARG A 87 1.52 9.06 9.27
C ARG A 87 0.89 7.70 9.56
N GLN A 88 1.70 6.64 9.67
CA GLN A 88 1.23 5.30 10.04
C GLN A 88 0.64 5.29 11.45
N LYS A 89 1.30 5.93 12.42
CA LYS A 89 0.80 6.04 13.79
C LYS A 89 -0.53 6.80 13.82
N LEU A 90 -0.63 7.94 13.15
CA LEU A 90 -1.87 8.71 13.03
C LEU A 90 -2.99 7.91 12.37
N LEU A 91 -2.68 7.15 11.32
CA LEU A 91 -3.63 6.26 10.65
C LEU A 91 -4.20 5.25 11.65
N TRP A 92 -3.36 4.51 12.37
CA TRP A 92 -3.79 3.52 13.36
C TRP A 92 -4.59 4.14 14.52
N GLU A 93 -4.18 5.32 15.00
CA GLU A 93 -4.94 6.05 16.01
C GLU A 93 -6.31 6.49 15.51
N ASN A 94 -6.41 6.90 14.25
CA ASN A 94 -7.70 7.26 13.65
C ASN A 94 -8.59 6.05 13.50
N TRP A 95 -8.06 4.93 13.00
CA TRP A 95 -8.80 3.67 12.88
C TRP A 95 -9.28 3.14 14.23
N SER A 96 -8.40 3.03 15.22
CA SER A 96 -8.74 2.51 16.56
C SER A 96 -9.79 3.35 17.29
N LYS A 97 -9.81 4.67 17.06
CA LYS A 97 -10.78 5.60 17.65
C LYS A 97 -12.04 5.81 16.78
N GLY A 98 -12.17 5.09 15.67
CA GLY A 98 -13.29 5.25 14.75
C GLY A 98 -13.35 6.60 14.03
N ARG A 99 -12.23 7.33 13.95
CA ARG A 99 -12.12 8.64 13.29
C ARG A 99 -11.87 8.46 11.80
N PHE A 100 -12.90 8.04 11.08
CA PHE A 100 -12.86 7.86 9.64
C PHE A 100 -14.18 8.23 8.99
N THR A 101 -14.13 8.61 7.72
CA THR A 101 -15.31 8.94 6.92
C THR A 101 -15.69 7.75 6.07
N LYS A 102 -16.93 7.28 6.19
CA LYS A 102 -17.49 6.26 5.28
C LYS A 102 -18.08 6.96 4.07
N LYS A 103 -17.50 6.76 2.89
CA LYS A 103 -18.15 7.08 1.62
C LYS A 103 -18.89 5.83 1.14
N LYS A 104 -20.16 5.97 0.80
CA LYS A 104 -20.93 4.91 0.15
C LYS A 104 -20.94 5.19 -1.35
N THR A 105 -20.67 4.16 -2.12
CA THR A 105 -20.83 4.15 -3.57
C THR A 105 -21.73 2.98 -3.87
N ASP A 106 -22.84 3.26 -4.55
CA ASP A 106 -23.70 2.22 -5.07
C ASP A 106 -23.02 1.67 -6.32
N MET A 107 -22.57 0.41 -6.24
CA MET A 107 -22.31 -0.35 -7.44
C MET A 107 -23.67 -0.84 -7.94
N CYS A 108 -24.02 -0.53 -9.18
CA CYS A 108 -25.21 -1.08 -9.82
C CYS A 108 -24.97 -2.58 -10.05
N LEU A 109 -25.25 -3.38 -9.04
CA LEU A 109 -25.20 -4.83 -9.11
C LEU A 109 -26.52 -5.27 -9.74
N SER A 110 -26.46 -5.86 -10.94
CA SER A 110 -27.64 -6.46 -11.55
C SER A 110 -28.17 -7.54 -10.59
N MET A 111 -29.39 -7.35 -10.06
CA MET A 111 -29.97 -8.19 -8.99
C MET A 111 -30.24 -9.65 -9.40
N LEU A 112 -29.90 -10.06 -10.63
CA LEU A 112 -30.38 -11.30 -11.24
C LEU A 112 -29.36 -12.44 -11.27
N THR A 113 -28.10 -12.23 -10.87
CA THR A 113 -27.06 -13.25 -11.04
C THR A 113 -26.61 -13.85 -9.71
N MET A 114 -26.95 -15.12 -9.47
CA MET A 114 -26.61 -15.87 -8.26
C MET A 114 -25.10 -16.14 -8.06
N LEU A 115 -24.23 -15.75 -9.00
CA LEU A 115 -22.79 -15.98 -8.95
C LEU A 115 -22.05 -14.68 -9.27
N SER A 116 -21.73 -13.91 -8.22
CA SER A 116 -20.88 -12.72 -8.35
C SER A 116 -19.72 -12.79 -7.36
N TYR A 117 -18.53 -12.39 -7.81
CA TYR A 117 -17.31 -12.39 -6.98
C TYR A 117 -16.78 -10.98 -6.85
N LEU A 118 -16.49 -10.55 -5.62
CA LEU A 118 -15.82 -9.29 -5.33
C LEU A 118 -14.43 -9.59 -4.78
N VAL A 119 -13.40 -9.12 -5.47
CA VAL A 119 -12.00 -9.31 -5.07
C VAL A 119 -11.33 -7.95 -4.93
N TYR A 120 -10.65 -7.74 -3.81
CA TYR A 120 -9.82 -6.57 -3.56
C TYR A 120 -8.34 -6.98 -3.56
N PHE A 121 -7.49 -6.20 -4.19
CA PHE A 121 -6.04 -6.42 -4.15
C PHE A 121 -5.24 -5.12 -4.29
N VAL A 122 -3.95 -5.20 -3.97
CA VAL A 122 -2.97 -4.12 -4.13
C VAL A 122 -1.89 -4.59 -5.09
N ASP A 123 -1.61 -3.80 -6.12
CA ASP A 123 -0.59 -4.14 -7.12
C ASP A 123 0.85 -3.82 -6.64
N ASN A 124 1.85 -4.14 -7.46
CA ASN A 124 3.26 -3.86 -7.15
C ASN A 124 3.60 -2.37 -7.06
N PHE A 125 2.74 -1.50 -7.56
CA PHE A 125 2.90 -0.05 -7.54
C PHE A 125 2.20 0.60 -6.34
N GLY A 126 1.47 -0.18 -5.54
CA GLY A 126 0.69 0.29 -4.40
C GLY A 126 -0.68 0.86 -4.79
N ASN A 127 -1.16 0.62 -6.01
CA ASN A 127 -2.52 0.98 -6.37
C ASN A 127 -3.50 -0.05 -5.77
N HIS A 128 -4.63 0.45 -5.30
CA HIS A 128 -5.71 -0.33 -4.75
C HIS A 128 -6.74 -0.62 -5.84
N TRP A 129 -7.13 -1.88 -5.97
CA TRP A 129 -8.03 -2.35 -7.03
C TRP A 129 -9.18 -3.16 -6.45
N VAL A 130 -10.36 -3.01 -7.08
CA VAL A 130 -11.53 -3.85 -6.84
C VAL A 130 -11.98 -4.45 -8.15
N LEU A 131 -12.17 -5.76 -8.14
CA LEU A 131 -12.65 -6.55 -9.26
C LEU A 131 -14.02 -7.09 -8.91
N TYR A 132 -14.97 -6.87 -9.79
CA TYR A 132 -16.32 -7.40 -9.67
C TYR A 132 -16.60 -8.32 -10.84
N SER A 133 -16.66 -9.63 -10.58
CA SER A 133 -17.12 -10.63 -11.55
C SER A 133 -18.62 -10.77 -11.46
N ASN A 134 -19.26 -10.80 -12.62
CA ASN A 134 -20.63 -11.22 -12.80
C ASN A 134 -20.67 -12.22 -13.95
N TYR A 135 -21.41 -13.31 -13.78
CA TYR A 135 -21.54 -14.34 -14.80
C TYR A 135 -22.05 -13.79 -16.15
N ASP A 136 -23.04 -12.89 -16.11
CA ASP A 136 -23.70 -12.35 -17.30
C ASP A 136 -23.03 -11.09 -17.86
N ASP A 137 -22.39 -10.32 -16.98
CA ASP A 137 -21.79 -9.02 -17.30
C ASP A 137 -20.26 -9.06 -17.39
N GLY A 138 -19.59 -10.18 -17.11
CA GLY A 138 -18.13 -10.29 -17.13
C GLY A 138 -17.44 -9.63 -15.93
N ILE A 139 -16.21 -9.16 -16.09
CA ILE A 139 -15.42 -8.56 -14.98
C ILE A 139 -15.32 -7.05 -15.13
N SER A 140 -15.82 -6.31 -14.15
CA SER A 140 -15.57 -4.88 -14.01
C SER A 140 -14.37 -4.63 -13.09
N VAL A 141 -13.45 -3.79 -13.55
CA VAL A 141 -12.22 -3.43 -12.85
C VAL A 141 -12.31 -1.98 -12.41
N TRP A 142 -12.07 -1.74 -11.13
CA TRP A 142 -12.18 -0.43 -10.50
C TRP A 142 -10.89 -0.08 -9.78
N LYS A 143 -10.40 1.13 -10.02
CA LYS A 143 -9.29 1.72 -9.25
C LYS A 143 -9.86 2.43 -8.02
N ILE A 144 -9.37 2.06 -6.83
CA ILE A 144 -9.81 2.65 -5.58
C ILE A 144 -8.85 3.79 -5.19
N ASP A 145 -9.29 5.01 -5.46
CA ASP A 145 -8.73 6.24 -4.91
C ASP A 145 -9.73 6.86 -3.91
N GLU A 146 -9.66 8.18 -3.63
CA GLU A 146 -10.64 8.86 -2.75
C GLU A 146 -12.10 8.70 -3.21
N ILE A 147 -12.28 8.50 -4.51
CA ILE A 147 -13.51 8.14 -5.18
C ILE A 147 -13.15 6.95 -6.09
N PRO A 148 -13.87 5.82 -6.00
CA PRO A 148 -13.66 4.69 -6.91
C PRO A 148 -13.86 5.12 -8.37
N ASN A 149 -12.90 4.80 -9.22
CA ASN A 149 -12.94 5.11 -10.65
C ASN A 149 -13.07 3.80 -11.43
N PHE A 150 -14.06 3.73 -12.32
CA PHE A 150 -14.16 2.64 -13.28
C PHE A 150 -12.92 2.67 -14.19
N HIS A 151 -12.25 1.53 -14.31
CA HIS A 151 -11.03 1.42 -15.08
C HIS A 151 -11.28 0.72 -16.43
N CYS A 152 -11.78 -0.51 -16.41
CA CYS A 152 -12.13 -1.25 -17.62
C CYS A 152 -13.11 -2.38 -17.32
N LYS A 153 -13.61 -3.03 -18.38
CA LYS A 153 -14.49 -4.19 -18.29
C LYS A 153 -14.04 -5.28 -19.25
N LEU A 154 -13.94 -6.51 -18.76
CA LEU A 154 -13.76 -7.72 -19.55
C LEU A 154 -15.16 -8.29 -19.83
N GLU A 155 -15.61 -8.20 -21.08
CA GLU A 155 -16.97 -8.60 -21.50
C GLU A 155 -17.15 -10.13 -21.65
N GLU A 156 -16.08 -10.91 -21.50
CA GLU A 156 -16.16 -12.38 -21.60
C GLU A 156 -17.00 -12.93 -20.44
N LYS A 157 -18.02 -13.71 -20.79
CA LYS A 157 -18.96 -14.34 -19.84
C LYS A 157 -18.43 -15.68 -19.35
N ASP A 158 -19.12 -16.31 -18.40
CA ASP A 158 -18.77 -17.64 -17.87
C ASP A 158 -17.46 -17.69 -17.08
N GLN A 159 -17.10 -16.58 -16.40
CA GLN A 159 -15.89 -16.50 -15.59
C GLN A 159 -16.16 -16.95 -14.15
N PHE A 160 -15.62 -18.10 -13.75
CA PHE A 160 -15.85 -18.71 -12.44
C PHE A 160 -14.78 -18.42 -11.39
N GLY A 161 -13.65 -17.85 -11.80
CA GLY A 161 -12.52 -17.61 -10.92
C GLY A 161 -11.75 -16.37 -11.30
N ILE A 162 -11.53 -15.50 -10.32
CA ILE A 162 -10.67 -14.33 -10.44
C ILE A 162 -9.56 -14.44 -9.40
N VAL A 163 -8.31 -14.46 -9.84
CA VAL A 163 -7.15 -14.47 -8.96
C VAL A 163 -6.17 -13.38 -9.38
N PRO A 164 -6.16 -12.22 -8.70
CA PRO A 164 -5.14 -11.22 -8.91
C PRO A 164 -3.83 -11.65 -8.25
N ILE A 165 -2.72 -11.57 -8.99
CA ILE A 165 -1.38 -11.84 -8.50
C ILE A 165 -0.48 -10.70 -8.94
N LYS A 166 -0.07 -9.84 -8.00
CA LYS A 166 0.79 -8.68 -8.27
C LYS A 166 0.15 -7.75 -9.32
N ASN A 167 0.73 -7.66 -10.51
CA ASN A 167 0.25 -6.88 -11.64
C ASN A 167 -0.44 -7.76 -12.70
N LYS A 168 -0.83 -8.98 -12.37
CA LYS A 168 -1.51 -9.91 -13.28
C LYS A 168 -2.87 -10.29 -12.76
N LEU A 169 -3.80 -10.52 -13.68
CA LEU A 169 -5.12 -11.04 -13.40
C LEU A 169 -5.26 -12.40 -14.07
N LEU A 170 -5.51 -13.44 -13.27
CA LEU A 170 -5.86 -14.75 -13.80
C LEU A 170 -7.38 -14.87 -13.77
N THR A 171 -7.95 -15.18 -14.92
CA THR A 171 -9.37 -15.49 -15.07
C THR A 171 -9.53 -16.92 -15.53
N HIS A 172 -10.51 -17.63 -14.96
CA HIS A 172 -10.86 -18.97 -15.38
C HIS A 172 -12.18 -18.93 -16.16
N ILE A 173 -12.15 -19.36 -17.41
CA ILE A 173 -13.29 -19.36 -18.33
C ILE A 173 -13.46 -20.77 -18.88
N SER A 174 -14.59 -21.41 -18.57
CA SER A 174 -14.92 -22.78 -18.95
C SER A 174 -13.78 -23.79 -18.74
N ASP A 175 -12.93 -24.05 -19.75
CA ASP A 175 -11.85 -25.03 -19.76
C ASP A 175 -10.43 -24.44 -19.93
N TYR A 176 -10.28 -23.11 -19.94
CA TYR A 176 -8.98 -22.43 -20.05
C TYR A 176 -8.82 -21.30 -19.02
N ILE A 177 -7.55 -20.95 -18.77
CA ILE A 177 -7.15 -19.77 -18.00
C ILE A 177 -6.68 -18.71 -18.97
N GLN A 178 -7.04 -17.46 -18.68
CA GLN A 178 -6.41 -16.31 -19.26
C GLN A 178 -5.57 -15.58 -18.23
N ILE A 179 -4.46 -15.02 -18.69
CA ILE A 179 -3.61 -14.14 -17.89
C ILE A 179 -3.61 -12.77 -18.53
N PHE A 180 -4.12 -11.78 -17.83
CA PHE A 180 -3.97 -10.38 -18.18
C PHE A 180 -2.88 -9.73 -17.34
N GLU A 181 -2.25 -8.68 -17.88
CA GLU A 181 -1.30 -7.84 -17.17
C GLU A 181 -1.78 -6.40 -17.14
N PHE A 182 -1.72 -5.79 -15.95
CA PHE A 182 -1.94 -4.36 -15.75
C PHE A 182 -0.67 -3.61 -16.15
N LYS A 183 -0.72 -2.85 -17.25
CA LYS A 183 0.43 -2.07 -17.71
C LYS A 183 0.32 -0.60 -17.28
N PRO A 184 1.29 -0.04 -16.54
CA PRO A 184 1.37 1.40 -16.31
C PRO A 184 1.83 2.12 -17.60
N PRO A 185 1.46 3.40 -17.83
CA PRO A 185 0.66 4.28 -16.97
C PRO A 185 -0.85 4.24 -17.25
N GLU A 186 -1.27 3.72 -18.41
CA GLU A 186 -2.69 3.73 -18.81
C GLU A 186 -3.56 2.74 -18.01
N ASN A 187 -2.92 1.83 -17.24
CA ASN A 187 -3.54 0.74 -16.50
C ASN A 187 -4.28 -0.28 -17.38
N GLU A 188 -4.20 -0.17 -18.71
CA GLU A 188 -4.85 -1.10 -19.65
C GLU A 188 -4.56 -2.57 -19.27
N LEU A 189 -5.63 -3.36 -19.30
CA LEU A 189 -5.60 -4.77 -18.96
C LEU A 189 -5.32 -5.57 -20.23
N VAL A 190 -4.07 -5.99 -20.41
CA VAL A 190 -3.61 -6.62 -21.67
C VAL A 190 -3.55 -8.13 -21.51
N LEU A 191 -4.32 -8.85 -22.31
CA LEU A 191 -4.23 -10.32 -22.40
C LEU A 191 -2.81 -10.74 -22.85
N GLN A 192 -2.12 -11.52 -22.01
CA GLN A 192 -0.79 -12.06 -22.27
C GLN A 192 -0.86 -13.48 -22.83
N TYR A 193 -1.60 -14.35 -22.14
CA TYR A 193 -1.63 -15.79 -22.44
C TYR A 193 -3.02 -16.36 -22.23
N ARG A 194 -3.31 -17.43 -22.98
CA ARG A 194 -4.40 -18.37 -22.71
C ARG A 194 -3.81 -19.77 -22.67
N PHE A 195 -4.21 -20.60 -21.71
CA PHE A 195 -3.74 -21.99 -21.63
C PHE A 195 -4.75 -22.88 -20.90
N LYS A 196 -4.70 -24.20 -21.13
CA LYS A 196 -5.49 -25.20 -20.41
C LYS A 196 -4.62 -25.90 -19.38
N PHE A 197 -5.13 -26.20 -18.19
CA PHE A 197 -4.34 -26.89 -17.15
C PHE A 197 -3.84 -28.28 -17.57
N ASN A 198 -4.57 -28.95 -18.46
CA ASN A 198 -4.33 -30.34 -18.82
C ASN A 198 -3.50 -30.52 -20.11
N GLU A 199 -3.04 -29.42 -20.72
CA GLU A 199 -2.32 -29.44 -21.99
C GLU A 199 -1.17 -28.41 -21.95
N ASP A 200 0.02 -28.76 -22.41
CA ASP A 200 1.15 -27.83 -22.59
C ASP A 200 0.93 -26.89 -23.80
N THR A 201 -0.31 -26.44 -24.00
CA THR A 201 -0.74 -25.68 -25.19
C THR A 201 -1.07 -24.25 -24.81
N ILE A 202 -0.26 -23.30 -25.27
CA ILE A 202 -0.59 -21.87 -25.24
C ILE A 202 -1.53 -21.58 -26.41
N ILE A 203 -2.73 -21.08 -26.14
CA ILE A 203 -3.73 -20.75 -27.14
C ILE A 203 -3.46 -19.32 -27.66
N PRO A 204 -3.23 -19.12 -28.97
CA PRO A 204 -3.04 -17.79 -29.54
C PRO A 204 -4.28 -16.89 -29.39
N LYS A 205 -4.05 -15.58 -29.38
CA LYS A 205 -5.10 -14.56 -29.21
C LYS A 205 -6.17 -14.62 -30.31
N ASP A 206 -5.81 -15.06 -31.51
CA ASP A 206 -6.58 -14.91 -32.75
C ASP A 206 -7.45 -16.12 -33.13
N ASN A 207 -7.55 -17.15 -32.27
CA ASN A 207 -8.29 -18.39 -32.57
C ASN A 207 -9.71 -18.46 -31.95
N VAL A 208 -10.44 -17.34 -31.91
CA VAL A 208 -11.89 -17.33 -31.58
C VAL A 208 -12.63 -16.37 -32.50
#